data_AF-A0A8T5UWM7-F1
#
_entry.id   AF-A0A8T5UWM7-F1
#
_cell.length_a   1.000
_cell.length_b   1.000
_cell.length_c   1.000
_cell.angle_alpha   90.00
_cell.angle_beta   90.00
_cell.angle_gamma   90.00
#
_symmetry.space_group_name_H-M   'P 1'
#
loop_
_entity.id
_entity.type
_entity.pdbx_description
1 polymer ?
#
loop_
_entity_poly.entity_id
_entity_poly.type
_entity_poly.pdbx_seq_one_letter_code
_entity_poly.pdbx_strand_id
1 'polypeptide(L)' 'MRARACIKCKEYMVIHANNPLNQNKMEFFERKHHLHTLITVNLEEIKDQYQIIKNIGSKGSSSEINNS' A
#
# COMPACT_ATOMS: atom_id res chain seq x y z
N MET A 1 -7.20 -9.59 -3.62
CA MET A 1 -6.06 -9.07 -2.81
C MET A 1 -6.53 -7.80 -2.09
N ARG A 2 -6.31 -7.67 -0.78
CA ARG A 2 -6.75 -6.49 -0.01
C ARG A 2 -5.66 -5.42 0.04
N ALA A 3 -6.07 -4.16 0.07
CA ALA A 3 -5.19 -3.02 0.19
C ALA A 3 -5.71 -2.07 1.28
N ARG A 4 -4.80 -1.47 2.04
CA ARG A 4 -5.07 -0.36 2.94
C ARG A 4 -4.74 0.93 2.20
N ALA A 5 -5.70 1.85 2.10
CA ALA A 5 -5.56 3.07 1.32
C ALA A 5 -5.89 4.31 2.15
N CYS A 6 -5.17 5.39 1.88
CA CYS A 6 -5.38 6.70 2.47
C CYS A 6 -6.18 7.56 1.48
N ILE A 7 -7.38 7.99 1.87
CA ILE A 7 -8.27 8.75 0.99
C ILE A 7 -7.65 10.10 0.59
N LYS A 8 -7.01 10.78 1.55
CA LYS A 8 -6.42 12.11 1.36
C LYS A 8 -5.14 12.09 0.52
N CYS A 9 -4.24 11.13 0.76
CA CYS A 9 -2.96 11.06 0.05
C CYS A 9 -3.05 10.34 -1.29
N LYS A 10 -4.14 9.61 -1.55
CA LYS A 10 -4.25 8.70 -2.70
C LYS A 10 -3.09 7.70 -2.74
N GLU A 11 -2.63 7.26 -1.57
CA GLU A 11 -1.60 6.23 -1.41
C GLU A 11 -2.21 4.95 -0.87
N TYR A 12 -1.65 3.79 -1.23
CA TYR A 12 -2.07 2.50 -0.69
C TYR A 12 -0.89 1.55 -0.42
N MET A 13 -1.15 0.54 0.40
CA MET A 13 -0.28 -0.62 0.59
C MET A 13 -1.07 -1.91 0.47
N VAL A 14 -0.43 -2.95 -0.06
CA VAL A 14 -1.02 -4.28 -0.18
C VAL A 14 -0.92 -5.01 1.16
N ILE A 15 -2.03 -5.60 1.61
CA ILE A 15 -2.06 -6.40 2.84
C ILE A 15 -1.75 -7.86 2.48
N HIS A 16 -0.56 -8.32 2.88
CA HIS A 16 -0.16 -9.72 2.90
C HIS A 16 -0.32 -10.30 4.31
N ALA A 17 -1.40 -11.06 4.56
CA ALA A 17 -1.74 -11.59 5.89
C ALA A 17 -0.68 -12.55 6.46
N ASN A 18 0.05 -13.27 5.61
CA ASN A 18 1.01 -14.30 6.03
C ASN A 18 2.46 -13.80 6.10
N ASN A 19 2.69 -12.48 5.97
CA ASN A 19 4.05 -11.93 5.94
C ASN A 19 4.27 -10.98 7.15
N PRO A 20 5.14 -11.32 8.11
CA PRO A 20 5.41 -10.45 9.26
C PRO A 20 6.04 -9.11 8.87
N LEU A 21 6.77 -9.02 7.76
CA LEU A 21 7.30 -7.73 7.26
C LEU A 21 6.18 -6.77 6.84
N ASN A 22 5.00 -7.29 6.51
CA ASN A 22 3.84 -6.47 6.20
C ASN A 22 3.29 -5.78 7.46
N GLN A 23 3.39 -6.39 8.64
CA GLN A 23 2.95 -5.74 9.89
C GLN A 23 3.73 -4.45 10.14
N ASN A 24 5.06 -4.50 10.04
CA ASN A 24 5.91 -3.31 10.19
C ASN A 24 5.59 -2.22 9.14
N LYS A 25 5.31 -2.61 7.89
CA LYS A 25 4.91 -1.67 6.83
C LYS A 25 3.54 -1.06 7.09
N MET A 26 2.62 -1.84 7.67
CA MET A 26 1.29 -1.39 8.04
C MET A 26 1.34 -0.37 9.17
N GLU A 27 2.10 -0.66 10.24
CA GLU A 27 2.30 0.29 11.32
C GLU A 27 2.96 1.59 10.83
N PHE A 28 3.96 1.49 9.94
CA PHE A 28 4.56 2.67 9.33
C PHE A 28 3.54 3.47 8.50
N PHE A 29 2.75 2.80 7.67
CA PHE A 29 1.71 3.44 6.86
C PHE A 29 0.66 4.14 7.74
N GLU A 30 0.22 3.49 8.80
CA GLU A 30 -0.76 4.05 9.74
C GLU A 30 -0.19 5.22 10.52
N ARG A 31 1.07 5.16 10.96
CA ARG A 31 1.76 6.29 11.60
C ARG A 31 1.94 7.48 10.65
N LYS A 32 2.36 7.25 9.40
CA LYS A 32 2.47 8.30 8.37
C LYS A 32 1.13 8.98 8.12
N HIS A 33 0.02 8.25 8.21
CA HIS A 33 -1.32 8.70 7.90
C HIS A 33 -2.24 8.82 9.12
N HIS A 34 -1.68 9.01 10.32
CA HIS A 34 -2.43 8.93 11.59
C HIS A 34 -3.59 9.94 11.73
N LEU A 35 -3.60 11.03 10.96
CA LEU A 35 -4.68 12.03 10.92
C LEU A 35 -5.55 11.94 9.66
N HIS A 36 -5.37 10.91 8.84
CA HIS A 36 -6.08 10.75 7.58
C HIS A 36 -7.08 9.60 7.66
N THR A 37 -8.14 9.69 6.87
CA THR A 37 -9.08 8.58 6.73
C THR A 37 -8.42 7.45 5.96
N LEU A 38 -8.29 6.31 6.62
CA LEU A 38 -7.78 5.06 6.05
C LEU A 38 -8.94 4.09 5.82
N ILE A 39 -8.97 3.45 4.65
CA ILE A 39 -9.96 2.45 4.28
C ILE A 39 -9.28 1.15 3.86
N THR A 40 -9.97 0.03 4.05
CA THR A 40 -9.52 -1.27 3.55
C THR A 40 -10.44 -1.67 2.42
N VAL A 41 -9.88 -1.85 1.24
CA VAL A 41 -10.61 -2.13 -0.01
C VAL A 41 -9.93 -3.28 -0.76
N ASN A 42 -10.57 -3.78 -1.81
CA ASN A 42 -9.87 -4.61 -2.77
C ASN A 42 -8.91 -3.76 -3.60
N LEU A 43 -7.74 -4.31 -3.91
CA LEU A 43 -6.71 -3.62 -4.70
C LEU A 43 -7.25 -3.15 -6.06
N GLU A 44 -8.10 -3.96 -6.68
CA GLU A 44 -8.70 -3.66 -7.99
C GLU A 44 -9.57 -2.40 -8.00
N GLU A 45 -10.13 -2.00 -6.86
CA GLU A 45 -10.97 -0.79 -6.74
C GLU A 45 -10.16 0.51 -6.80
N ILE A 46 -8.86 0.45 -6.48
CA ILE A 46 -8.01 1.63 -6.29
C ILE A 46 -6.73 1.64 -7.12
N LYS A 47 -6.32 0.50 -7.71
CA LYS A 47 -5.02 0.35 -8.39
C LYS A 47 -4.77 1.38 -9.51
N ASP A 48 -5.83 1.84 -10.17
CA ASP A 48 -5.74 2.79 -11.28
C ASP A 48 -5.82 4.26 -10.81
N GLN A 49 -6.16 4.48 -9.54
CA GLN A 49 -6.42 5.82 -8.96
C GLN A 49 -5.46 6.20 -7.84
N TYR A 50 -4.82 5.22 -7.19
CA TYR A 50 -3.97 5.39 -6.02
C TYR A 50 -2.55 4.91 -6.34
N GLN A 51 -1.56 5.46 -5.65
CA GLN A 51 -0.15 5.10 -5.80
C GLN A 51 0.29 4.16 -4.68
N ILE A 52 1.13 3.17 -5.00
CA ILE A 52 1.76 2.33 -3.97
C ILE A 52 2.66 3.21 -3.11
N ILE A 53 2.58 3.05 -1.78
CA ILE A 53 3.48 3.75 -0.87
C ILE A 53 4.93 3.35 -1.15
N LYS A 54 5.74 4.31 -1.59
CA LYS A 54 7.18 4.13 -1.80
C LYS A 54 7.87 4.19 -0.44
N ASN A 55 8.22 3.03 0.11
CA ASN A 55 9.01 2.97 1.32
C ASN A 55 10.46 3.33 0.97
N ILE A 56 11.00 4.39 1.58
CA ILE A 56 12.42 4.77 1.44
C ILE A 56 13.22 3.79 2.31
N GLY A 57 13.37 2.55 1.84
CA GLY A 57 14.01 1.49 2.63
C GLY A 57 14.15 0.13 1.92
N SER A 58 13.89 0.04 0.62
CA SER A 58 14.16 -1.19 -0.15
C SER A 58 14.55 -0.81 -1.58
N LYS A 59 15.85 -0.80 -1.88
CA LYS A 59 16.31 -1.04 -3.25
C LYS A 59 15.85 -2.46 -3.63
N GLY A 60 15.05 -2.57 -4.69
CA GLY A 60 14.48 -3.83 -5.20
C GLY A 60 13.12 -4.14 -4.57
N SER A 61 12.02 -4.33 -5.28
CA SER A 61 11.86 -4.74 -6.67
C SER A 61 10.67 -4.01 -7.31
N SER A 62 10.97 -3.24 -8.34
CA SER A 62 10.04 -3.01 -9.44
C SER A 62 9.97 -4.33 -10.21
N SER A 63 9.20 -5.31 -9.73
CA SER A 63 8.84 -6.44 -10.57
C SER A 63 7.70 -5.97 -11.46
N GLU A 64 8.04 -5.82 -12.73
CA GLU A 64 7.16 -5.61 -13.88
C GLU A 64 5.77 -6.22 -13.73
N ILE A 65 4.75 -5.45 -14.11
CA ILE A 65 3.49 -5.98 -14.59
C ILE A 65 3.29 -5.48 -16.02
N ASN A 66 3.88 -6.26 -16.94
CA ASN A 66 3.37 -6.79 -18.21
C ASN A 66 2.90 -5.92 -19.39
N ASN A 67 3.40 -6.37 -20.56
CA ASN A 67 2.75 -6.58 -21.86
C ASN A 67 2.41 -5.36 -22.74
N SER A 68 3.23 -5.14 -23.77
CA SER A 68 2.87 -5.35 -25.20
C SER A 68 4.12 -5.29 -26.08
#